data_AF-A0A926UA75-F1
#
_entry.id   AF-A0A926UA75-F1
#
_cell.length_a   1.000
_cell.length_b   1.000
_cell.length_c   1.000
_cell.angle_alpha   90.00
_cell.angle_beta   90.00
_cell.angle_gamma   90.00
#
_symmetry.space_group_name_H-M   'P 1'
#
loop_
_entity.id
_entity.type
_entity.pdbx_description
1 polymer ?
#
loop_
_entity_poly.entity_id
_entity_poly.type
_entity_poly.pdbx_seq_one_letter_code
_entity_poly.pdbx_strand_id
1 'polypeptide(L)'
;MSSRDAGDSTYAQIVQQLPLPTWQQSERFARFVSDAHSWYKHLPLYPKVPFVFYLDPHAGENLEANSRGHYTWQTTKTYRERFGFWNYFAPYGGSLTLEDGSISRLTRPGLKILLSTDDWVAVPPALQAAGTAYVNAMLHPMPSFHVWTRESSEQFQFSEALQQEYAQLPAQLPPELRGLYLVLRQEVKNAAGAYPAKPGSKLPAPLLAFIEEAVSDRFLSHAWEWPDQGWLTQIKGEGATEAMLPDVLQRVELERTLRWLSRFAAQKEEVFLQFFKVIARERVRQLVDMQKAMHRFVNAVCS
;
A
#
# COMPACT_ATOMS: atom_id res chain seq x y z
N MET A 1 23.20 22.55 39.27
CA MET A 1 23.34 21.52 38.20
C MET A 1 22.34 21.88 37.12
N SER A 2 22.83 22.29 35.96
CA SER A 2 22.04 22.87 34.86
C SER A 2 21.43 21.76 34.01
N SER A 3 20.10 21.68 33.95
CA SER A 3 19.35 20.69 33.16
C SER A 3 19.12 21.14 31.71
N ARG A 4 20.16 21.65 31.03
CA ARG A 4 20.01 22.31 29.71
C ARG A 4 20.86 21.78 28.56
N ASP A 5 21.53 20.63 28.75
CA ASP A 5 22.24 19.95 27.66
C ASP A 5 21.59 18.60 27.29
N ALA A 6 20.29 18.43 27.55
CA ALA A 6 19.51 17.43 26.82
C ALA A 6 19.36 17.94 25.39
N GLY A 7 20.40 17.75 24.59
CA GLY A 7 20.51 18.30 23.24
C GLY A 7 19.27 17.97 22.43
N ASP A 8 18.64 19.02 21.88
CA ASP A 8 17.49 18.96 20.97
C ASP A 8 17.82 18.06 19.78
N SER A 9 17.68 16.75 19.98
CA SER A 9 17.92 15.78 18.95
C SER A 9 16.76 15.89 17.98
N THR A 10 17.04 16.45 16.81
CA THR A 10 16.05 16.54 15.74
C THR A 10 15.67 15.14 15.28
N TYR A 11 14.44 14.97 14.80
CA TYR A 11 13.98 13.71 14.20
C TYR A 11 15.00 13.10 13.23
N ALA A 12 15.61 13.94 12.38
CA ALA A 12 16.60 13.51 11.40
C ALA A 12 17.83 12.86 12.05
N GLN A 13 18.38 13.46 13.11
CA GLN A 13 19.53 12.91 13.85
C GLN A 13 19.22 11.55 14.47
N ILE A 14 17.98 11.34 14.93
CA ILE A 14 17.54 10.07 15.51
C ILE A 14 17.47 8.99 14.43
N VAL A 15 16.80 9.27 13.31
CA VAL A 15 16.61 8.25 12.27
C VAL A 15 17.87 7.98 11.44
N GLN A 16 18.82 8.91 11.39
CA GLN A 16 20.15 8.70 10.79
C GLN A 16 20.97 7.64 11.54
N GLN A 17 20.67 7.38 12.82
CA GLN A 17 21.35 6.33 13.61
C GLN A 17 20.75 4.93 13.36
N LEU A 18 19.62 4.83 12.68
CA LEU A 18 18.97 3.57 12.39
C LEU A 18 19.64 2.88 11.19
N PRO A 19 19.72 1.54 11.16
CA PRO A 19 20.05 0.80 9.96
C PRO A 19 19.13 1.21 8.80
N LEU A 20 19.73 1.59 7.66
CA LEU A 20 18.96 1.94 6.47
C LEU A 20 18.13 0.72 6.01
N PRO A 21 16.82 0.88 5.76
CA PRO A 21 16.01 -0.20 5.24
C PRO A 21 16.55 -0.68 3.90
N THR A 22 16.61 -2.00 3.71
CA THR A 22 16.91 -2.56 2.41
C THR A 22 15.73 -2.33 1.45
N TRP A 23 15.99 -2.45 0.15
CA TRP A 23 14.92 -2.43 -0.85
C TRP A 23 13.88 -3.53 -0.59
N GLN A 24 14.33 -4.73 -0.19
CA GLN A 24 13.45 -5.87 0.13
C GLN A 24 12.55 -5.57 1.32
N GLN A 25 13.09 -4.94 2.38
CA GLN A 25 12.29 -4.51 3.54
C GLN A 25 11.24 -3.47 3.14
N SER A 26 11.59 -2.53 2.27
CA SER A 26 10.68 -1.49 1.78
C SER A 26 9.55 -2.08 0.92
N GLU A 27 9.84 -3.05 0.04
CA GLU A 27 8.81 -3.73 -0.75
C GLU A 27 7.87 -4.56 0.13
N ARG A 28 8.43 -5.34 1.05
CA ARG A 28 7.64 -6.16 2.00
C ARG A 28 6.76 -5.27 2.86
N PHE A 29 7.26 -4.12 3.31
CA PHE A 29 6.48 -3.17 4.08
C PHE A 29 5.33 -2.55 3.26
N ALA A 30 5.60 -2.12 2.02
CA ALA A 30 4.55 -1.60 1.13
C ALA A 30 3.38 -2.59 1.00
N ARG A 31 3.71 -3.87 0.78
CA ARG A 31 2.72 -4.93 0.63
C ARG A 31 1.99 -5.25 1.91
N PHE A 32 2.73 -5.43 3.00
CA PHE A 32 2.17 -5.68 4.32
C PHE A 32 1.10 -4.64 4.67
N VAL A 33 1.44 -3.37 4.48
CA VAL A 33 0.53 -2.26 4.72
C VAL A 33 -0.64 -2.31 3.73
N SER A 34 -0.40 -2.53 2.44
CA SER A 34 -1.47 -2.63 1.42
C SER A 34 -2.47 -3.77 1.63
N ASP A 35 -2.08 -4.83 2.34
CA ASP A 35 -2.90 -6.02 2.59
C ASP A 35 -3.64 -5.94 3.95
N ALA A 36 -3.38 -4.91 4.76
CA ALA A 36 -3.97 -4.78 6.08
C ALA A 36 -5.45 -4.35 6.00
N HIS A 37 -6.32 -5.25 6.46
CA HIS A 37 -7.77 -5.16 6.27
C HIS A 37 -8.44 -4.02 7.06
N SER A 38 -7.84 -3.56 8.14
CA SER A 38 -8.50 -2.59 9.03
C SER A 38 -8.49 -1.17 8.50
N TRP A 39 -7.46 -0.77 7.72
CA TRP A 39 -7.30 0.63 7.33
C TRP A 39 -7.70 0.91 5.89
N TYR A 40 -7.59 -0.07 4.97
CA TYR A 40 -7.94 0.16 3.56
C TYR A 40 -9.40 0.58 3.37
N LYS A 41 -10.31 0.11 4.23
CA LYS A 41 -11.74 0.50 4.20
C LYS A 41 -11.96 2.00 4.44
N HIS A 42 -10.96 2.68 4.99
CA HIS A 42 -10.98 4.13 5.22
C HIS A 42 -10.33 4.92 4.10
N LEU A 43 -9.78 4.25 3.08
CA LEU A 43 -9.36 4.92 1.86
C LEU A 43 -10.59 5.28 1.03
N PRO A 44 -10.66 6.51 0.48
CA PRO A 44 -11.64 6.82 -0.54
C PRO A 44 -11.35 5.99 -1.80
N LEU A 45 -12.37 5.77 -2.63
CA LEU A 45 -12.13 5.24 -3.98
C LEU A 45 -11.44 6.29 -4.87
N TYR A 46 -11.84 7.56 -4.73
CA TYR A 46 -11.32 8.70 -5.45
C TYR A 46 -11.61 10.01 -4.67
N PRO A 47 -10.73 11.03 -4.70
CA PRO A 47 -9.38 11.01 -5.27
C PRO A 47 -8.41 10.18 -4.41
N LYS A 48 -7.17 10.02 -4.88
CA LYS A 48 -6.09 9.51 -4.03
C LYS A 48 -5.77 10.49 -2.91
N VAL A 49 -5.35 9.93 -1.78
CA VAL A 49 -5.06 10.67 -0.54
C VAL A 49 -3.62 10.41 -0.07
N PRO A 50 -3.02 11.35 0.68
CA PRO A 50 -1.66 11.20 1.19
C PRO A 50 -1.51 10.05 2.18
N PHE A 51 -0.48 9.22 1.97
CA PHE A 51 -0.06 8.16 2.86
C PHE A 51 1.44 8.27 3.08
N VAL A 52 1.86 8.50 4.32
CA VAL A 52 3.22 8.93 4.65
C VAL A 52 4.01 7.76 5.23
N PHE A 53 5.13 7.42 4.62
CA PHE A 53 6.12 6.47 5.14
C PHE A 53 7.22 7.22 5.88
N TYR A 54 7.65 6.69 7.02
CA TYR A 54 8.69 7.29 7.84
C TYR A 54 9.43 6.21 8.64
N LEU A 55 10.61 6.57 9.17
CA LEU A 55 11.37 5.69 10.05
C LEU A 55 11.05 5.97 11.51
N ASP A 56 10.89 4.92 12.29
CA ASP A 56 10.52 4.97 13.69
C ASP A 56 11.42 4.01 14.48
N PRO A 57 12.25 4.49 15.42
CA PRO A 57 13.06 3.63 16.28
C PRO A 57 12.25 2.55 16.99
N HIS A 58 10.97 2.83 17.29
CA HIS A 58 10.07 1.92 17.98
C HIS A 58 9.17 1.11 17.03
N ALA A 59 9.49 1.08 15.72
CA ALA A 59 8.73 0.28 14.76
C ALA A 59 8.68 -1.20 15.16
N GLY A 60 7.47 -1.74 15.25
CA GLY A 60 7.19 -3.12 15.67
C GLY A 60 7.19 -3.35 17.19
N GLU A 61 7.40 -2.32 18.01
CA GLU A 61 7.22 -2.39 19.46
C GLU A 61 5.75 -2.22 19.84
N ASN A 62 5.28 -2.99 20.82
CA ASN A 62 3.96 -2.76 21.40
C ASN A 62 4.09 -1.70 22.51
N LEU A 63 4.05 -0.43 22.12
CA LEU A 63 4.15 0.69 23.07
C LEU A 63 2.92 0.80 24.00
N GLU A 64 1.82 0.12 23.66
CA GLU A 64 0.63 0.04 24.50
C GLU A 64 0.61 -1.31 25.24
N ALA A 65 1.15 -1.35 26.46
CA ALA A 65 1.20 -2.56 27.29
C ALA A 65 -0.17 -3.25 27.52
N ASN A 66 -1.29 -2.55 27.26
CA ASN A 66 -2.66 -3.04 27.44
C ASN A 66 -3.48 -3.17 26.16
N SER A 67 -2.97 -2.73 24.99
CA SER A 67 -3.65 -3.08 23.75
C SER A 67 -3.05 -4.38 23.24
N ARG A 68 -3.90 -5.40 23.12
CA ARG A 68 -3.63 -6.52 22.21
C ARG A 68 -3.67 -5.94 20.79
N GLY A 69 -2.68 -5.10 20.46
CA GLY A 69 -2.62 -4.31 19.26
C GLY A 69 -2.81 -5.24 18.08
N HIS A 70 -3.94 -5.09 17.39
CA HIS A 70 -4.46 -5.95 16.33
C HIS A 70 -3.51 -6.10 15.11
N TYR A 71 -2.28 -5.58 15.17
CA TYR A 71 -1.45 -5.32 13.99
C TYR A 71 -0.21 -6.19 13.85
N THR A 72 0.27 -6.81 14.92
CA THR A 72 1.43 -7.69 14.79
C THR A 72 1.27 -8.90 15.69
N TRP A 73 0.76 -10.00 15.13
CA TRP A 73 0.92 -11.34 15.70
C TRP A 73 2.40 -11.81 15.64
N GLN A 74 3.35 -10.88 15.48
CA GLN A 74 4.78 -11.11 15.31
C GLN A 74 5.56 -10.29 16.34
N THR A 75 6.74 -10.80 16.72
CA THR A 75 7.65 -10.11 17.64
C THR A 75 8.27 -8.87 16.98
N THR A 76 8.75 -7.92 17.79
CA THR A 76 9.51 -6.75 17.29
C THR A 76 10.73 -7.17 16.47
N LYS A 77 11.42 -8.24 16.88
CA LYS A 77 12.54 -8.81 16.12
C LYS A 77 12.08 -9.25 14.73
N THR A 78 11.03 -10.06 14.64
CA THR A 78 10.46 -10.52 13.36
C THR A 78 9.99 -9.36 12.50
N TYR A 79 9.36 -8.34 13.08
CA TYR A 79 8.95 -7.13 12.38
C TYR A 79 10.16 -6.43 11.76
N ARG A 80 11.20 -6.15 12.55
CA ARG A 80 12.40 -5.42 12.10
C ARG A 80 13.22 -6.21 11.08
N GLU A 81 13.28 -7.54 11.20
CA GLU A 81 13.88 -8.39 10.17
C GLU A 81 13.15 -8.24 8.83
N ARG A 82 11.81 -8.20 8.86
CA ARG A 82 10.98 -8.13 7.65
C ARG A 82 10.89 -6.74 7.04
N PHE A 83 10.80 -5.70 7.86
CA PHE A 83 10.41 -4.35 7.44
C PHE A 83 11.41 -3.26 7.85
N GLY A 84 12.47 -3.61 8.59
CA GLY A 84 13.37 -2.62 9.18
C GLY A 84 12.63 -1.75 10.18
N PHE A 85 12.90 -0.44 10.13
CA PHE A 85 12.28 0.56 11.00
C PHE A 85 11.15 1.33 10.32
N TRP A 86 10.59 0.78 9.23
CA TRP A 86 9.47 1.41 8.54
C TRP A 86 8.23 1.46 9.42
N ASN A 87 7.57 2.62 9.41
CA ASN A 87 6.24 2.85 9.93
C ASN A 87 5.46 3.71 8.93
N TYR A 88 4.15 3.85 9.14
CA TYR A 88 3.29 4.64 8.26
C TYR A 88 2.31 5.51 9.02
N PHE A 89 1.91 6.59 8.38
CA PHE A 89 0.89 7.50 8.87
C PHE A 89 -0.13 7.80 7.78
N ALA A 90 -1.39 7.63 8.13
CA ALA A 90 -2.53 8.04 7.33
C ALA A 90 -3.36 9.04 8.13
N PRO A 91 -3.67 10.24 7.58
CA PRO A 91 -4.54 11.20 8.25
C PRO A 91 -6.01 10.77 8.28
N TYR A 92 -6.34 9.66 7.62
CA TYR A 92 -7.67 9.05 7.56
C TYR A 92 -7.75 7.74 8.36
N GLY A 93 -8.97 7.21 8.49
CA GLY A 93 -9.23 6.02 9.29
C GLY A 93 -9.14 6.25 10.80
N GLY A 94 -9.23 7.51 11.23
CA GLY A 94 -9.40 7.88 12.63
C GLY A 94 -10.83 7.68 13.13
N SER A 95 -11.79 7.33 12.28
CA SER A 95 -13.18 7.11 12.67
C SER A 95 -13.47 5.62 12.87
N LEU A 96 -13.82 5.23 14.08
CA LEU A 96 -14.36 3.92 14.42
C LEU A 96 -15.87 4.03 14.62
N THR A 97 -16.64 3.27 13.84
CA THR A 97 -18.06 3.05 14.15
C THR A 97 -18.13 2.07 15.30
N LEU A 98 -18.67 2.50 16.44
CA LEU A 98 -18.90 1.69 17.63
C LEU A 98 -20.16 0.82 17.44
N GLU A 99 -20.36 -0.16 18.32
CA GLU A 99 -21.49 -1.11 18.22
C GLU A 99 -22.87 -0.42 18.29
N ASP A 100 -22.95 0.74 18.95
CA ASP A 100 -24.15 1.57 19.04
C ASP A 100 -24.38 2.44 17.78
N GLY A 101 -23.54 2.30 16.75
CA GLY A 101 -23.59 3.09 15.53
C GLY A 101 -22.95 4.48 15.63
N SER A 102 -22.47 4.89 16.82
CA SER A 102 -21.77 6.16 16.98
C SER A 102 -20.38 6.13 16.33
N ILE A 103 -19.88 7.30 15.91
CA ILE A 103 -18.56 7.42 15.29
C ILE A 103 -17.59 8.04 16.28
N SER A 104 -16.67 7.24 16.80
CA SER A 104 -15.53 7.74 17.58
C SER A 104 -14.44 8.25 16.65
N ARG A 105 -14.15 9.55 16.68
CA ARG A 105 -13.02 10.15 15.97
C ARG A 105 -11.80 10.17 16.89
N LEU A 106 -10.84 9.31 16.61
CA LEU A 106 -9.50 9.36 17.17
C LEU A 106 -8.85 10.67 16.71
N THR A 107 -8.75 11.64 17.61
CA THR A 107 -7.88 12.81 17.44
C THR A 107 -6.45 12.30 17.36
N ARG A 108 -5.91 12.20 16.14
CA ARG A 108 -4.53 11.80 15.96
C ARG A 108 -3.64 13.02 16.20
N PRO A 109 -2.76 13.01 17.20
CA PRO A 109 -1.68 13.99 17.22
C PRO A 109 -0.95 13.86 15.88
N GLY A 110 -0.56 14.99 15.27
CA GLY A 110 0.13 14.99 13.99
C GLY A 110 1.33 14.02 13.98
N LEU A 111 1.86 13.74 12.79
CA LEU A 111 2.92 12.73 12.62
C LEU A 111 4.16 13.00 13.50
N LYS A 112 4.32 12.16 14.54
CA LYS A 112 5.36 12.23 15.57
C LYS A 112 5.86 10.82 15.91
N ILE A 113 7.07 10.72 16.45
CA ILE A 113 7.64 9.50 17.05
C ILE A 113 7.95 9.70 18.53
N LEU A 114 7.98 8.61 19.27
CA LEU A 114 8.38 8.58 20.68
C LEU A 114 9.92 8.56 20.78
N LEU A 115 10.47 9.35 21.70
CA LEU A 115 11.88 9.34 22.06
C LEU A 115 12.12 8.38 23.23
N SER A 116 13.37 7.96 23.43
CA SER A 116 13.77 7.18 24.61
C SER A 116 13.59 7.93 25.94
N THR A 117 13.36 9.25 25.89
CA THR A 117 13.05 10.10 27.05
C THR A 117 11.55 10.17 27.36
N ASP A 118 10.71 9.39 26.66
CA ASP A 118 9.24 9.47 26.66
C ASP A 118 8.66 10.79 26.09
N ASP A 119 9.49 11.63 25.48
CA ASP A 119 9.06 12.82 24.74
C ASP A 119 8.63 12.48 23.30
N TRP A 120 7.86 13.36 22.68
CA TRP A 120 7.43 13.22 21.28
C TRP A 120 8.12 14.23 20.37
N VAL A 121 8.72 13.76 19.28
CA VAL A 121 9.29 14.63 18.24
C VAL A 121 8.47 14.53 16.96
N ALA A 122 8.19 15.68 16.33
CA ALA A 122 7.48 15.72 15.05
C ALA A 122 8.39 15.33 13.88
N VAL A 123 7.83 14.60 12.92
CA VAL A 123 8.52 14.37 11.63
C VAL A 123 8.52 15.69 10.86
N PRO A 124 9.68 16.21 10.42
CA PRO A 124 9.75 17.47 9.68
C PRO A 124 8.88 17.45 8.40
N PRO A 125 8.15 18.54 8.08
CA PRO A 125 7.25 18.56 6.90
C PRO A 125 7.92 18.17 5.58
N ALA A 126 9.19 18.55 5.37
CA ALA A 126 9.95 18.16 4.19
C ALA A 126 10.13 16.63 4.07
N LEU A 127 10.39 15.94 5.19
CA LEU A 127 10.50 14.49 5.23
C LEU A 127 9.14 13.82 5.08
N GLN A 128 8.07 14.39 5.66
CA GLN A 128 6.70 13.91 5.41
C GLN A 128 6.37 13.96 3.91
N ALA A 129 6.68 15.08 3.24
CA ALA A 129 6.47 15.24 1.80
C ALA A 129 7.30 14.22 0.98
N ALA A 130 8.58 14.01 1.33
CA ALA A 130 9.44 13.03 0.67
C ALA A 130 8.85 11.60 0.78
N GLY A 131 8.40 11.23 1.97
CA GLY A 131 7.78 9.94 2.28
C GLY A 131 6.31 9.80 1.90
N THR A 132 5.68 10.80 1.27
CA THR A 132 4.28 10.72 0.87
C THR A 132 4.12 9.96 -0.45
N ALA A 133 3.23 8.96 -0.45
CA ALA A 133 2.59 8.41 -1.64
C ALA A 133 1.11 8.80 -1.66
N TYR A 134 0.52 8.90 -2.85
CA TYR A 134 -0.91 9.14 -3.01
C TYR A 134 -1.60 7.84 -3.38
N VAL A 135 -2.50 7.37 -2.52
CA VAL A 135 -3.14 6.05 -2.66
C VAL A 135 -4.65 6.15 -2.48
N ASN A 136 -5.38 5.15 -2.96
CA ASN A 136 -6.82 5.03 -2.77
C ASN A 136 -7.20 3.56 -2.50
N ALA A 137 -8.49 3.29 -2.35
CA ALA A 137 -9.02 1.96 -2.04
C ALA A 137 -8.54 0.83 -2.96
N MET A 138 -8.15 1.13 -4.20
CA MET A 138 -7.63 0.15 -5.16
C MET A 138 -6.24 -0.36 -4.79
N LEU A 139 -5.59 0.25 -3.80
CA LEU A 139 -4.35 -0.27 -3.23
C LEU A 139 -4.56 -1.65 -2.61
N HIS A 140 -5.71 -1.97 -1.99
CA HIS A 140 -5.94 -3.26 -1.35
C HIS A 140 -6.08 -4.38 -2.41
N PRO A 141 -5.64 -5.63 -2.17
CA PRO A 141 -5.79 -6.69 -3.18
C PRO A 141 -7.25 -7.14 -3.29
N MET A 142 -8.03 -6.87 -2.24
CA MET A 142 -9.44 -7.20 -2.12
C MET A 142 -10.27 -5.93 -1.85
N PRO A 143 -10.36 -4.98 -2.78
CA PRO A 143 -11.15 -3.78 -2.53
C PRO A 143 -12.62 -4.20 -2.34
N SER A 144 -13.16 -4.02 -1.14
CA SER A 144 -14.57 -4.31 -0.85
C SER A 144 -15.44 -3.22 -1.44
N PHE A 145 -15.78 -3.34 -2.72
CA PHE A 145 -16.59 -2.34 -3.43
C PHE A 145 -17.91 -2.03 -2.71
N HIS A 146 -18.50 -3.03 -2.06
CA HIS A 146 -19.71 -2.88 -1.27
C HIS A 146 -19.59 -1.85 -0.12
N VAL A 147 -18.40 -1.66 0.46
CA VAL A 147 -18.19 -0.64 1.50
C VAL A 147 -18.41 0.75 0.93
N TRP A 148 -17.86 1.02 -0.25
CA TRP A 148 -17.97 2.34 -0.89
C TRP A 148 -19.29 2.55 -1.62
N THR A 149 -20.06 1.49 -1.86
CA THR A 149 -21.28 1.57 -2.69
C THR A 149 -22.56 1.53 -1.88
N ARG A 150 -22.51 0.99 -0.65
CA ARG A 150 -23.63 1.11 0.31
C ARG A 150 -23.84 2.53 0.81
N GLU A 151 -22.80 3.35 0.85
CA GLU A 151 -22.86 4.71 1.41
C GLU A 151 -23.28 5.79 0.40
N SER A 152 -24.00 5.39 -0.65
CA SER A 152 -24.60 6.22 -1.72
C SER A 152 -23.62 6.84 -2.72
N SER A 153 -24.12 7.09 -3.94
CA SER A 153 -23.41 7.77 -5.03
C SER A 153 -22.87 9.16 -4.65
N GLU A 154 -23.31 9.75 -3.53
CA GLU A 154 -22.84 11.03 -3.02
C GLU A 154 -21.39 10.98 -2.52
N GLN A 155 -20.86 9.80 -2.19
CA GLN A 155 -19.46 9.63 -1.78
C GLN A 155 -18.48 9.55 -2.94
N PHE A 156 -18.93 9.19 -4.14
CA PHE A 156 -18.15 9.51 -5.31
C PHE A 156 -18.25 11.02 -5.47
N GLN A 157 -17.31 11.75 -4.87
CA GLN A 157 -17.14 13.20 -5.05
C GLN A 157 -16.68 13.50 -6.48
N PHE A 158 -17.37 12.91 -7.46
CA PHE A 158 -17.22 13.13 -8.87
C PHE A 158 -17.58 14.57 -9.15
N SER A 159 -16.71 15.24 -9.89
CA SER A 159 -17.04 16.50 -10.52
C SER A 159 -18.28 16.34 -11.39
N GLU A 160 -18.99 17.43 -11.65
CA GLU A 160 -20.15 17.44 -12.55
C GLU A 160 -19.84 16.76 -13.90
N ALA A 161 -18.64 16.99 -14.44
CA ALA A 161 -18.18 16.34 -15.67
C ALA A 161 -18.12 14.80 -15.56
N LEU A 162 -17.66 14.26 -14.43
CA LEU A 162 -17.63 12.80 -14.20
C LEU A 162 -19.04 12.24 -13.99
N GLN A 163 -19.96 13.00 -13.39
CA GLN A 163 -21.37 12.59 -13.25
C GLN A 163 -22.06 12.50 -14.62
N GLN A 164 -21.77 13.43 -15.53
CA GLN A 164 -22.26 13.36 -16.91
C GLN A 164 -21.71 12.14 -17.66
N GLU A 165 -20.41 11.83 -17.50
CA GLU A 165 -19.80 10.63 -18.09
C GLU A 165 -20.44 9.34 -17.51
N TYR A 166 -20.75 9.34 -16.20
CA TYR A 166 -21.44 8.23 -15.53
C TYR A 166 -22.80 7.91 -16.12
N ALA A 167 -23.60 8.95 -16.38
CA ALA A 167 -24.93 8.81 -16.98
C ALA A 167 -24.89 8.21 -18.40
N GLN A 168 -23.76 8.34 -19.10
CA GLN A 168 -23.56 7.79 -20.44
C GLN A 168 -23.07 6.34 -20.45
N LEU A 169 -22.64 5.80 -19.30
CA LEU A 169 -22.17 4.42 -19.23
C LEU A 169 -23.32 3.41 -19.35
N PRO A 170 -23.09 2.25 -20.00
CA PRO A 170 -24.16 1.29 -20.28
C PRO A 170 -24.90 0.85 -19.01
N ALA A 171 -26.23 0.98 -19.00
CA ALA A 171 -27.07 0.73 -17.83
C ALA A 171 -27.05 -0.74 -17.35
N GLN A 172 -26.63 -1.68 -18.21
CA GLN A 172 -26.44 -3.08 -17.83
C GLN A 172 -25.26 -3.30 -16.88
N LEU A 173 -24.34 -2.35 -16.76
CA LEU A 173 -23.27 -2.43 -15.78
C LEU A 173 -23.83 -2.04 -14.39
N PRO A 174 -23.60 -2.86 -13.35
CA PRO A 174 -23.85 -2.47 -11.98
C PRO A 174 -23.33 -1.05 -11.68
N PRO A 175 -24.11 -0.19 -11.00
CA PRO A 175 -23.73 1.17 -10.66
C PRO A 175 -22.30 1.32 -10.11
N GLU A 176 -21.86 0.33 -9.35
CA GLU A 176 -20.54 0.23 -8.72
C GLU A 176 -19.42 0.09 -9.75
N LEU A 177 -19.63 -0.77 -10.74
CA LEU A 177 -18.66 -1.01 -11.81
C LEU A 177 -18.58 0.17 -12.76
N ARG A 178 -19.71 0.87 -12.99
CA ARG A 178 -19.70 2.14 -13.73
C ARG A 178 -18.86 3.19 -13.02
N GLY A 179 -19.05 3.37 -11.72
CA GLY A 179 -18.30 4.35 -10.93
C GLY A 179 -16.81 4.04 -10.92
N LEU A 180 -16.45 2.78 -10.66
CA LEU A 180 -15.06 2.36 -10.68
C LEU A 180 -14.44 2.46 -12.08
N TYR A 181 -15.18 2.13 -13.15
CA TYR A 181 -14.70 2.29 -14.52
C TYR A 181 -14.30 3.74 -14.82
N LEU A 182 -15.12 4.71 -14.39
CA LEU A 182 -14.78 6.13 -14.54
C LEU A 182 -13.54 6.52 -13.75
N VAL A 183 -13.45 6.09 -12.48
CA VAL A 183 -12.28 6.37 -11.64
C VAL A 183 -11.02 5.85 -12.31
N LEU A 184 -11.04 4.59 -12.77
CA LEU A 184 -9.92 3.98 -13.45
C LEU A 184 -9.58 4.71 -14.75
N ARG A 185 -10.59 5.06 -15.56
CA ARG A 185 -10.38 5.85 -16.79
C ARG A 185 -9.77 7.20 -16.49
N GLN A 186 -10.20 7.87 -15.41
CA GLN A 186 -9.65 9.15 -15.00
C GLN A 186 -8.22 9.01 -14.49
N GLU A 187 -7.91 7.96 -13.74
CA GLU A 187 -6.55 7.63 -13.32
C GLU A 187 -5.63 7.35 -14.52
N VAL A 188 -6.13 6.64 -15.55
CA VAL A 188 -5.42 6.42 -16.82
C VAL A 188 -5.16 7.74 -17.55
N LYS A 189 -6.17 8.61 -17.65
CA LYS A 189 -6.04 9.95 -18.26
C LYS A 189 -5.02 10.80 -17.49
N ASN A 190 -5.13 10.86 -16.17
CA ASN A 190 -4.27 11.65 -15.29
C ASN A 190 -2.83 11.15 -15.27
N ALA A 191 -2.62 9.84 -15.47
CA ALA A 191 -1.28 9.27 -15.63
C ALA A 191 -0.62 9.66 -16.97
N ALA A 192 -1.22 10.51 -17.80
CA ALA A 192 -0.71 10.94 -19.11
C ALA A 192 -0.34 9.74 -20.03
N GLY A 193 -1.07 8.63 -19.92
CA GLY A 193 -0.77 7.40 -20.65
C GLY A 193 0.35 6.55 -20.05
N ALA A 194 0.95 6.96 -18.93
CA ALA A 194 2.02 6.24 -18.23
C ALA A 194 1.51 5.12 -17.31
N TYR A 195 0.49 4.36 -17.73
CA TYR A 195 0.36 3.03 -17.17
C TYR A 195 1.65 2.30 -17.51
N PRO A 196 2.39 1.77 -16.51
CA PRO A 196 3.63 1.06 -16.82
C PRO A 196 3.32 0.00 -17.87
N ALA A 197 4.23 -0.14 -18.84
CA ALA A 197 4.19 -1.25 -19.80
C ALA A 197 3.87 -2.52 -19.01
N LYS A 198 2.98 -3.37 -19.55
CA LYS A 198 2.40 -4.55 -18.87
C LYS A 198 3.44 -5.13 -17.89
N PRO A 199 3.22 -5.05 -16.56
CA PRO A 199 4.21 -5.47 -15.57
C PRO A 199 4.86 -6.79 -15.95
N GLY A 200 6.19 -6.80 -16.02
CA GLY A 200 6.96 -7.95 -16.46
C GLY A 200 7.10 -8.13 -17.98
N SER A 201 6.74 -7.15 -18.81
CA SER A 201 6.87 -7.27 -20.28
C SER A 201 8.31 -7.44 -20.78
N LYS A 202 9.29 -7.12 -19.93
CA LYS A 202 10.73 -7.29 -20.20
C LYS A 202 11.29 -8.60 -19.65
N LEU A 203 10.49 -9.38 -18.93
CA LEU A 203 10.95 -10.62 -18.32
C LEU A 203 11.05 -11.74 -19.37
N PRO A 204 12.09 -12.59 -19.30
CA PRO A 204 12.20 -13.77 -20.14
C PRO A 204 10.98 -14.70 -19.98
N ALA A 205 10.59 -15.37 -21.06
CA ALA A 205 9.45 -16.29 -21.06
C ALA A 205 9.55 -17.42 -20.00
N PRO A 206 10.72 -18.06 -19.76
CA PRO A 206 10.86 -19.06 -18.69
C PRO A 206 10.54 -18.49 -17.31
N LEU A 207 11.05 -17.30 -17.01
CA LEU A 207 10.80 -16.61 -15.75
C LEU A 207 9.32 -16.22 -15.58
N LEU A 208 8.65 -15.80 -16.66
CA LEU A 208 7.21 -15.55 -16.64
C LEU A 208 6.40 -16.81 -16.33
N ALA A 209 6.72 -17.94 -16.97
CA ALA A 209 6.06 -19.22 -16.73
C ALA A 209 6.26 -19.66 -15.27
N PHE A 210 7.48 -19.57 -14.76
CA PHE A 210 7.78 -19.88 -13.36
C PHE A 210 6.98 -19.00 -12.37
N ILE A 211 6.87 -17.69 -12.63
CA ILE A 211 6.06 -16.80 -11.79
C ILE A 211 4.59 -17.21 -11.81
N GLU A 212 4.03 -17.51 -12.98
CA GLU A 212 2.63 -17.91 -13.13
C GLU A 212 2.32 -19.22 -12.41
N GLU A 213 3.22 -20.19 -12.47
CA GLU A 213 3.15 -21.46 -11.74
C GLU A 213 3.27 -21.24 -10.23
N ALA A 214 4.31 -20.52 -9.79
CA ALA A 214 4.54 -20.25 -8.36
C ALA A 214 3.37 -19.50 -7.72
N VAL A 215 2.77 -18.53 -8.43
CA VAL A 215 1.56 -17.86 -7.97
C VAL A 215 0.38 -18.84 -7.96
N SER A 216 0.24 -19.73 -8.94
CA SER A 216 -0.87 -20.71 -8.95
C SER A 216 -0.85 -21.62 -7.72
N ASP A 217 0.31 -22.18 -7.40
CA ASP A 217 0.46 -23.17 -6.33
C ASP A 217 0.36 -22.54 -4.94
N ARG A 218 1.02 -21.39 -4.75
CA ARG A 218 1.21 -20.79 -3.42
C ARG A 218 0.10 -19.84 -3.00
N PHE A 219 -0.66 -19.30 -3.96
CA PHE A 219 -1.76 -18.34 -3.71
C PHE A 219 -2.89 -18.89 -2.84
N LEU A 220 -2.99 -20.21 -2.67
CA LEU A 220 -3.97 -20.83 -1.78
C LEU A 220 -3.52 -20.88 -0.31
N SER A 221 -2.23 -20.76 -0.04
CA SER A 221 -1.73 -20.70 1.33
C SER A 221 -1.73 -19.26 1.83
N HIS A 222 -2.47 -18.97 2.90
CA HIS A 222 -2.49 -17.65 3.55
C HIS A 222 -1.13 -17.27 4.18
N ALA A 223 -0.10 -18.12 4.01
CA ALA A 223 1.20 -18.07 4.66
C ALA A 223 2.32 -17.55 3.75
N TRP A 224 2.01 -16.99 2.58
CA TRP A 224 3.06 -16.61 1.64
C TRP A 224 3.76 -15.29 2.04
N GLU A 225 4.81 -15.40 2.85
CA GLU A 225 5.70 -14.30 3.24
C GLU A 225 6.70 -13.96 2.13
N TRP A 226 6.19 -13.38 1.05
CA TRP A 226 6.96 -13.08 -0.13
C TRP A 226 7.66 -11.71 -0.13
N PRO A 227 8.81 -11.56 -0.82
CA PRO A 227 9.67 -12.63 -1.33
C PRO A 227 10.56 -13.15 -0.20
N ASP A 228 10.52 -14.44 0.12
CA ASP A 228 11.48 -15.07 1.03
C ASP A 228 12.81 -15.38 0.29
N GLN A 229 13.88 -15.65 1.03
CA GLN A 229 15.19 -15.86 0.44
C GLN A 229 15.29 -17.18 -0.37
N GLY A 230 14.50 -18.19 -0.01
CA GLY A 230 14.42 -19.43 -0.78
C GLY A 230 13.86 -19.16 -2.17
N TRP A 231 12.80 -18.36 -2.27
CA TRP A 231 12.23 -18.00 -3.55
C TRP A 231 13.12 -17.07 -4.38
N LEU A 232 13.75 -16.07 -3.76
CA LEU A 232 14.72 -15.22 -4.46
C LEU A 232 15.86 -16.06 -5.07
N THR A 233 16.26 -17.13 -4.39
CA THR A 233 17.24 -18.09 -4.93
C THR A 233 16.67 -18.85 -6.13
N GLN A 234 15.41 -19.29 -6.07
CA GLN A 234 14.73 -19.99 -7.17
C GLN A 234 14.64 -19.12 -8.43
N ILE A 235 14.17 -17.86 -8.34
CA ILE A 235 14.09 -16.99 -9.54
C ILE A 235 15.44 -16.65 -10.13
N LYS A 236 16.50 -16.57 -9.31
CA LYS A 236 17.86 -16.39 -9.81
C LYS A 236 18.29 -17.60 -10.64
N GLY A 237 17.90 -18.81 -10.22
CA GLY A 237 18.06 -20.04 -11.01
C GLY A 237 17.33 -19.97 -12.36
N GLU A 238 16.18 -19.31 -12.41
CA GLU A 238 15.39 -19.04 -13.63
C GLU A 238 15.88 -17.83 -14.44
N GLY A 239 17.07 -17.31 -14.13
CA GLY A 239 17.70 -16.22 -14.89
C GLY A 239 17.29 -14.80 -14.49
N ALA A 240 16.59 -14.62 -13.35
CA ALA A 240 16.33 -13.28 -12.83
C ALA A 240 17.62 -12.62 -12.32
N THR A 241 17.85 -11.38 -12.74
CA THR A 241 18.94 -10.53 -12.20
C THR A 241 18.40 -9.59 -11.11
N GLU A 242 19.28 -9.02 -10.28
CA GLU A 242 18.89 -8.00 -9.28
C GLU A 242 18.13 -6.83 -9.92
N ALA A 243 18.56 -6.39 -11.12
CA ALA A 243 17.91 -5.32 -11.87
C ALA A 243 16.48 -5.67 -12.34
N MET A 244 16.15 -6.96 -12.46
CA MET A 244 14.83 -7.44 -12.85
C MET A 244 13.87 -7.61 -11.68
N LEU A 245 14.36 -7.62 -10.43
CA LEU A 245 13.51 -7.87 -9.25
C LEU A 245 12.30 -6.93 -9.15
N PRO A 246 12.40 -5.61 -9.43
CA PRO A 246 11.22 -4.76 -9.43
C PRO A 246 10.14 -5.21 -10.42
N ASP A 247 10.52 -5.59 -11.63
CA ASP A 247 9.57 -6.06 -12.67
C ASP A 247 8.97 -7.43 -12.32
N VAL A 248 9.78 -8.32 -11.74
CA VAL A 248 9.35 -9.62 -11.22
C VAL A 248 8.28 -9.44 -10.13
N LEU A 249 8.52 -8.58 -9.14
CA LEU A 249 7.57 -8.37 -8.05
C LEU A 249 6.27 -7.71 -8.52
N GLN A 250 6.36 -6.75 -9.46
CA GLN A 250 5.18 -6.17 -10.09
C GLN A 250 4.37 -7.22 -10.88
N ARG A 251 5.03 -8.15 -11.58
CA ARG A 251 4.36 -9.27 -12.28
C ARG A 251 3.66 -10.20 -11.30
N VAL A 252 4.32 -10.56 -10.19
CA VAL A 252 3.75 -11.40 -9.13
C VAL A 252 2.50 -10.74 -8.55
N GLU A 253 2.55 -9.46 -8.21
CA GLU A 253 1.39 -8.73 -7.66
C GLU A 253 0.25 -8.62 -8.66
N LEU A 254 0.56 -8.41 -9.95
CA LEU A 254 -0.43 -8.43 -11.02
C LEU A 254 -1.16 -9.77 -11.09
N GLU A 255 -0.42 -10.88 -11.14
CA GLU A 255 -0.98 -12.23 -11.22
C GLU A 255 -1.77 -12.61 -9.95
N ARG A 256 -1.24 -12.26 -8.78
CA ARG A 256 -1.91 -12.46 -7.48
C ARG A 256 -3.27 -11.77 -7.45
N THR A 257 -3.30 -10.50 -7.84
CA THR A 257 -4.53 -9.68 -7.84
C THR A 257 -5.52 -10.17 -8.89
N LEU A 258 -5.05 -10.52 -10.09
CA LEU A 258 -5.89 -11.06 -11.17
C LEU A 258 -6.55 -12.37 -10.78
N ARG A 259 -5.80 -13.32 -10.20
CA ARG A 259 -6.33 -14.61 -9.75
C ARG A 259 -7.34 -14.44 -8.63
N TRP A 260 -7.08 -13.50 -7.71
CA TRP A 260 -8.05 -13.15 -6.68
C TRP A 260 -9.36 -12.65 -7.30
N LEU A 261 -9.29 -11.60 -8.12
CA LEU A 261 -10.46 -10.96 -8.73
C LEU A 261 -11.26 -11.95 -9.58
N SER A 262 -10.57 -12.83 -10.31
CA SER A 262 -11.20 -13.83 -11.18
C SER A 262 -12.11 -14.81 -10.44
N ARG A 263 -11.96 -14.98 -9.11
CA ARG A 263 -12.87 -15.80 -8.29
C ARG A 263 -14.28 -15.21 -8.18
N PHE A 264 -14.42 -13.89 -8.35
CA PHE A 264 -15.69 -13.17 -8.30
C PHE A 264 -16.39 -13.11 -9.65
N ALA A 265 -15.69 -13.42 -10.75
CA ALA A 265 -16.29 -13.52 -12.07
C ALA A 265 -16.97 -14.89 -12.25
N ALA A 266 -18.13 -15.07 -11.60
CA ALA A 266 -18.93 -16.29 -11.72
C ALA A 266 -19.34 -16.60 -13.18
N GLN A 267 -19.37 -15.60 -14.07
CA GLN A 267 -19.77 -15.75 -15.47
C GLN A 267 -18.68 -15.41 -16.50
N LYS A 268 -17.43 -15.14 -16.08
CA LYS A 268 -16.25 -14.87 -16.94
C LYS A 268 -16.53 -14.04 -18.21
N GLU A 269 -17.47 -13.09 -18.20
CA GLU A 269 -17.64 -12.24 -19.36
C GLU A 269 -16.35 -11.44 -19.56
N GLU A 270 -15.87 -11.36 -20.80
CA GLU A 270 -14.59 -10.75 -21.15
C GLU A 270 -14.44 -9.32 -20.58
N VAL A 271 -15.55 -8.59 -20.46
CA VAL A 271 -15.60 -7.24 -19.89
C VAL A 271 -15.09 -7.19 -18.43
N PHE A 272 -15.43 -8.18 -17.60
CA PHE A 272 -14.96 -8.24 -16.20
C PHE A 272 -13.46 -8.55 -16.14
N LEU A 273 -12.96 -9.42 -17.01
CA LEU A 273 -11.52 -9.74 -17.05
C LEU A 273 -10.69 -8.53 -17.45
N GLN A 274 -11.15 -7.74 -18.43
CA GLN A 274 -10.48 -6.49 -18.81
C GLN A 274 -10.49 -5.48 -17.66
N PHE A 275 -11.62 -5.36 -16.97
CA PHE A 275 -11.76 -4.51 -15.81
C PHE A 275 -10.80 -4.91 -14.67
N PHE A 276 -10.73 -6.20 -14.34
CA PHE A 276 -9.81 -6.72 -13.32
C PHE A 276 -8.34 -6.50 -13.67
N LYS A 277 -7.96 -6.58 -14.95
CA LYS A 277 -6.61 -6.21 -15.40
C LYS A 277 -6.28 -4.76 -15.11
N VAL A 278 -7.25 -3.85 -15.24
CA VAL A 278 -7.03 -2.43 -14.95
C VAL A 278 -6.86 -2.20 -13.45
N ILE A 279 -7.72 -2.80 -12.60
CA ILE A 279 -7.58 -2.73 -11.13
C ILE A 279 -6.22 -3.28 -10.69
N ALA A 280 -5.85 -4.47 -11.19
CA ALA A 280 -4.60 -5.12 -10.81
C ALA A 280 -3.37 -4.28 -11.21
N ARG A 281 -3.40 -3.65 -12.39
CA ARG A 281 -2.35 -2.70 -12.80
C ARG A 281 -2.33 -1.45 -11.95
N GLU A 282 -3.49 -0.93 -11.55
CA GLU A 282 -3.58 0.25 -10.69
C GLU A 282 -3.01 -0.03 -9.29
N ARG A 283 -3.31 -1.20 -8.71
CA ARG A 283 -2.67 -1.64 -7.46
C ARG A 283 -1.15 -1.68 -7.59
N VAL A 284 -0.63 -2.32 -8.63
CA VAL A 284 0.81 -2.43 -8.89
C VAL A 284 1.43 -1.03 -9.00
N ARG A 285 0.79 -0.09 -9.70
CA ARG A 285 1.26 1.29 -9.79
C ARG A 285 1.35 1.96 -8.42
N GLN A 286 0.33 1.84 -7.58
CA GLN A 286 0.35 2.44 -6.24
C GLN A 286 1.42 1.82 -5.34
N LEU A 287 1.66 0.51 -5.41
CA LEU A 287 2.79 -0.13 -4.71
C LEU A 287 4.15 0.43 -5.15
N VAL A 288 4.34 0.64 -6.45
CA VAL A 288 5.55 1.30 -6.97
C VAL A 288 5.68 2.73 -6.46
N ASP A 289 4.58 3.48 -6.38
CA ASP A 289 4.59 4.84 -5.86
C ASP A 289 4.91 4.89 -4.35
N MET A 290 4.44 3.92 -3.56
CA MET A 290 4.82 3.73 -2.15
C MET A 290 6.32 3.47 -2.02
N GLN A 291 6.88 2.56 -2.83
CA GLN A 291 8.32 2.26 -2.83
C GLN A 291 9.16 3.48 -3.21
N LYS A 292 8.74 4.26 -4.22
CA LYS A 292 9.39 5.51 -4.59
C LYS A 292 9.36 6.53 -3.45
N ALA A 293 8.25 6.64 -2.73
CA ALA A 293 8.13 7.52 -1.58
C ALA A 293 9.10 7.12 -0.45
N MET A 294 9.16 5.83 -0.13
CA MET A 294 10.13 5.28 0.82
C MET A 294 11.58 5.58 0.41
N HIS A 295 11.92 5.39 -0.87
CA HIS A 295 13.27 5.69 -1.37
C HIS A 295 13.60 7.19 -1.29
N ARG A 296 12.66 8.08 -1.69
CA ARG A 296 12.83 9.53 -1.53
C ARG A 296 13.03 9.93 -0.07
N PHE A 297 12.28 9.32 0.85
CA PHE A 297 12.42 9.56 2.28
C PHE A 297 13.82 9.21 2.76
N VAL A 298 14.31 8.00 2.45
CA VAL A 298 15.66 7.56 2.84
C VAL A 298 16.73 8.50 2.28
N ASN A 299 16.65 8.87 0.99
CA ASN A 299 17.61 9.80 0.40
C ASN A 299 17.58 11.17 1.08
N ALA A 300 16.40 11.67 1.43
CA ALA A 300 16.24 12.95 2.12
C ALA A 300 16.77 12.94 3.57
N VAL A 301 16.75 11.78 4.24
CA VAL A 301 17.36 11.61 5.56
C VAL A 301 18.90 11.57 5.47
N CYS A 302 19.45 11.04 4.38
CA CYS A 302 20.89 10.90 4.18
C CYS A 302 21.59 12.11 3.53
N SER A 303 20.82 13.09 3.05
CA SER A 303 21.34 14.32 2.42
C SER A 303 21.58 15.41 3.45
#